data_AF-A0A3D0NW25-F1
#
_entry.id   AF-A0A3D0NW25-F1
#
_cell.length_a   1.000
_cell.length_b   1.000
_cell.length_c   1.000
_cell.angle_alpha   90.00
_cell.angle_beta   90.00
_cell.angle_gamma   90.00
#
_symmetry.space_group_name_H-M   'P 1'
#
loop_
_entity.id
_entity.type
_entity.pdbx_description
1 polymer ?
#
loop_
_entity_poly.entity_id
_entity_poly.type
_entity_poly.pdbx_seq_one_letter_code
_entity_poly.pdbx_strand_id
1 'polypeptide(L)'
;MTDSIIGRWKIQALRLFNDRYEQIWVEAPAILADKDHIDSDKKMLQMDILFTEDGFIKMLMPVPEDIPPEEITAAVQSGELTLYDEKTMLLHAFPYRYDNGKLLYDTGFGGSGAQGQENFWEEIIQENGMLQWMRYRLQKV
;
A
#
# COMPACT_ATOMS: atom_id res chain seq x y z
N MET A 1 16.92 18.32 7.74
CA MET A 1 17.03 17.47 6.55
C MET A 1 15.73 16.69 6.48
N THR A 2 14.90 16.91 5.47
CA THR A 2 13.72 16.07 5.26
C THR A 2 14.23 14.73 4.75
N ASP A 3 14.13 13.69 5.58
CA ASP A 3 14.47 12.34 5.16
C ASP A 3 13.61 11.97 3.95
N SER A 4 14.27 11.63 2.84
CA SER A 4 13.58 11.30 1.60
C SER A 4 12.64 10.11 1.81
N ILE A 5 11.36 10.28 1.48
CA ILE A 5 10.36 9.21 1.54
C ILE A 5 10.60 8.13 0.49
N ILE A 6 11.39 8.44 -0.56
CA ILE A 6 11.71 7.52 -1.65
C ILE A 6 12.38 6.27 -1.09
N GLY A 7 11.90 5.11 -1.54
CA GLY A 7 12.41 3.80 -1.12
C GLY A 7 11.30 2.83 -0.73
N ARG A 8 11.73 1.64 -0.27
CA ARG A 8 10.84 0.57 0.18
C ARG A 8 10.46 0.75 1.64
N TRP A 9 9.21 0.44 1.94
CA TRP A 9 8.63 0.51 3.26
C TRP A 9 7.81 -0.75 3.54
N LYS A 10 7.86 -1.21 4.79
CA LYS A 10 7.09 -2.36 5.29
C LYS A 10 5.98 -1.89 6.21
N ILE A 11 4.82 -2.54 6.13
CA ILE A 11 3.70 -2.29 7.03
C ILE A 11 4.02 -2.85 8.41
N GLN A 12 4.04 -1.97 9.42
CA GLN A 12 4.28 -2.33 10.82
C GLN A 12 2.97 -2.46 11.61
N ALA A 13 1.92 -1.74 11.22
CA ALA A 13 0.62 -1.83 11.87
C ALA A 13 -0.53 -1.53 10.91
N LEU A 14 -1.69 -2.11 11.19
CA LEU A 14 -2.96 -1.81 10.52
C LEU A 14 -3.86 -1.00 11.44
N ARG A 15 -4.59 -0.03 10.87
CA ARG A 15 -5.69 0.66 11.54
C ARG A 15 -6.96 -0.15 11.33
N LEU A 16 -7.45 -0.75 12.40
CA LEU A 16 -8.62 -1.64 12.42
C LEU A 16 -9.69 -1.09 13.37
N PHE A 17 -10.89 -1.63 13.30
CA PHE A 17 -11.96 -1.34 14.25
C PHE A 17 -11.98 -2.42 15.33
N ASN A 18 -12.06 -2.00 16.60
CA ASN A 18 -12.30 -2.93 17.70
C ASN A 18 -13.80 -3.27 17.85
N ASP A 19 -14.16 -4.11 18.83
CA ASP A 19 -15.55 -4.49 19.12
C ASP A 19 -16.47 -3.31 19.52
N ARG A 20 -15.89 -2.14 19.81
CA ARG A 20 -16.60 -0.89 20.11
C ARG A 20 -16.67 0.05 18.90
N TYR A 21 -16.25 -0.40 17.72
CA TYR A 21 -16.14 0.39 16.50
C TYR A 21 -15.19 1.59 16.62
N GLU A 22 -14.21 1.52 17.51
CA GLU A 22 -13.15 2.51 17.62
C GLU A 22 -11.96 2.12 16.75
N GLN A 23 -11.35 3.10 16.09
CA GLN A 23 -10.14 2.88 15.30
C GLN A 23 -8.93 2.71 16.22
N ILE A 24 -8.28 1.55 16.11
CA ILE A 24 -7.07 1.22 16.85
C ILE A 24 -5.96 0.80 15.89
N TRP A 25 -4.71 1.10 16.26
CA TRP A 25 -3.55 0.56 15.58
C TRP A 25 -3.21 -0.80 16.18
N VAL A 26 -3.13 -1.82 15.34
CA VAL A 26 -2.74 -3.18 15.73
C VAL A 26 -1.45 -3.53 15.01
N GLU A 27 -0.42 -3.87 15.78
CA GLU A 27 0.91 -4.18 15.27
C GLU A 27 0.91 -5.50 14.48
N ALA A 28 1.71 -5.54 13.42
CA ALA A 28 1.79 -6.66 12.48
C ALA A 28 2.10 -8.01 13.16
N PRO A 29 3.02 -8.12 14.14
CA PRO A 29 3.26 -9.38 14.83
C PRO A 29 2.01 -9.94 15.55
N ALA A 30 1.16 -9.07 16.10
CA ALA A 30 -0.07 -9.51 16.77
C ALA A 30 -1.09 -10.05 15.77
N ILE A 31 -1.26 -9.38 14.62
CA ILE A 31 -2.13 -9.82 13.53
C ILE A 31 -1.66 -11.15 12.94
N LEU A 32 -0.35 -11.29 12.72
CA LEU A 32 0.23 -12.51 12.14
C LEU A 32 0.18 -13.71 13.10
N ALA A 33 0.23 -13.46 14.42
CA ALA A 33 0.12 -14.50 15.44
C ALA A 33 -1.33 -14.96 15.69
N ASP A 34 -2.31 -14.11 15.41
CA ASP A 34 -3.73 -14.43 15.57
C ASP A 34 -4.22 -15.33 14.43
N LYS A 35 -4.55 -16.59 14.76
CA LYS A 35 -5.00 -17.58 13.78
C LYS A 35 -6.38 -17.26 13.20
N ASP A 36 -7.23 -16.60 13.97
CA ASP A 36 -8.61 -16.30 13.59
C ASP A 36 -8.73 -14.94 12.87
N HIS A 37 -7.63 -14.19 12.79
CA HIS A 37 -7.58 -12.94 12.05
C HIS A 37 -7.72 -13.15 10.54
N ILE A 38 -8.39 -12.20 9.89
CA ILE A 38 -8.75 -12.24 8.48
C ILE A 38 -7.49 -12.39 7.60
N ASP A 39 -7.50 -13.39 6.71
CA ASP A 39 -6.35 -13.70 5.85
C ASP A 39 -5.94 -12.56 4.91
N SER A 40 -6.90 -11.74 4.46
CA SER A 40 -6.59 -10.58 3.60
C SER A 40 -5.70 -9.57 4.32
N ASP A 41 -5.92 -9.33 5.61
CA ASP A 41 -5.08 -8.42 6.40
C ASP A 41 -3.67 -8.99 6.58
N LYS A 42 -3.56 -10.30 6.83
CA LYS A 42 -2.25 -10.99 6.87
C LYS A 42 -1.51 -10.93 5.54
N LYS A 43 -2.21 -11.11 4.41
CA LYS A 43 -1.63 -10.98 3.08
C LYS A 43 -1.15 -9.55 2.82
N MET A 44 -1.93 -8.54 3.23
CA MET A 44 -1.51 -7.14 3.09
C MET A 44 -0.24 -6.85 3.88
N LEU A 45 -0.07 -7.40 5.08
CA LEU A 45 1.16 -7.23 5.87
C LEU A 45 2.43 -7.77 5.19
N GLN A 46 2.30 -8.68 4.22
CA GLN A 46 3.45 -9.21 3.47
C GLN A 46 3.91 -8.27 2.35
N MET A 47 3.11 -7.26 2.02
CA MET A 47 3.38 -6.35 0.91
C MET A 47 4.55 -5.40 1.18
N ASP A 48 5.19 -4.98 0.10
CA ASP A 48 6.10 -3.84 0.08
C ASP A 48 5.36 -2.61 -0.44
N ILE A 49 5.59 -1.47 0.22
CA ILE A 49 5.15 -0.16 -0.27
C ILE A 49 6.38 0.57 -0.80
N LEU A 50 6.38 0.92 -2.08
CA LEU A 50 7.50 1.57 -2.73
C LEU A 50 7.13 2.99 -3.16
N PHE A 51 7.81 3.99 -2.62
CA PHE A 51 7.73 5.37 -3.10
C PHE A 51 8.83 5.58 -4.14
N THR A 52 8.44 5.96 -5.36
CA THR A 52 9.35 6.15 -6.51
C THR A 52 9.48 7.61 -6.93
N GLU A 53 10.63 7.99 -7.49
CA GLU A 53 10.94 9.37 -7.91
C GLU A 53 9.99 9.91 -9.00
N ASP A 54 9.33 9.01 -9.74
CA ASP A 54 8.32 9.32 -10.75
C ASP A 54 6.99 9.83 -10.15
N GLY A 55 6.89 9.95 -8.83
CA GLY A 55 5.70 10.47 -8.15
C GLY A 55 4.62 9.42 -7.90
N PHE A 56 4.99 8.13 -7.80
CA PHE A 56 4.05 7.05 -7.50
C PHE A 56 4.37 6.29 -6.21
N ILE A 57 3.32 5.85 -5.53
CA ILE A 57 3.33 4.87 -4.44
C ILE A 57 2.88 3.55 -5.04
N LYS A 58 3.75 2.55 -5.06
CA LYS A 58 3.50 1.23 -5.64
C LYS A 58 3.27 0.22 -4.54
N MET A 59 2.15 -0.50 -4.62
CA MET A 59 1.80 -1.63 -3.76
C MET A 59 2.30 -2.90 -4.41
N LEU A 60 3.32 -3.52 -3.81
CA LEU A 60 4.02 -4.68 -4.37
C LEU A 60 3.76 -5.93 -3.53
N MET A 61 3.50 -7.04 -4.20
CA MET A 61 3.36 -8.36 -3.56
C MET A 61 4.36 -9.34 -4.18
N PRO A 62 5.01 -10.22 -3.39
CA PRO A 62 5.81 -11.29 -3.97
C PRO A 62 4.96 -12.19 -4.87
N VAL A 63 5.54 -12.63 -5.98
CA VAL A 63 4.93 -13.66 -6.84
C VAL A 63 4.78 -14.94 -6.00
N PRO A 64 3.60 -15.57 -5.96
CA PRO A 64 3.41 -16.80 -5.20
C PRO A 64 4.29 -17.93 -5.72
N GLU A 65 5.03 -18.60 -4.83
CA GLU A 65 5.95 -19.70 -5.19
C GLU A 65 5.23 -21.00 -5.57
N ASP A 66 3.96 -21.12 -5.20
CA ASP A 66 3.10 -22.29 -5.46
C ASP A 66 2.41 -22.25 -6.83
N ILE A 67 2.49 -21.11 -7.54
CA ILE A 67 1.92 -20.96 -8.87
C ILE A 67 2.97 -21.27 -9.94
N PRO A 68 2.69 -22.17 -10.90
CA PRO A 68 3.62 -22.47 -11.99
C PRO A 68 4.01 -21.24 -12.83
N PRO A 69 5.28 -21.11 -13.26
CA PRO A 69 5.74 -19.97 -14.07
C PRO A 69 4.94 -19.74 -15.36
N GLU A 70 4.42 -20.81 -15.97
CA GLU A 70 3.58 -20.74 -17.17
C GLU A 70 2.23 -20.05 -16.90
N GLU A 71 1.65 -20.24 -15.72
CA GLU A 71 0.39 -19.59 -15.34
C GLU A 71 0.61 -18.10 -15.07
N ILE A 72 1.73 -17.76 -14.41
CA ILE A 72 2.13 -16.36 -14.24
C ILE A 72 2.35 -15.69 -15.60
N THR A 73 3.05 -16.36 -16.51
CA THR A 73 3.30 -15.82 -17.86
C THR A 73 2.00 -15.59 -18.62
N ALA A 74 1.05 -16.53 -18.55
CA ALA A 74 -0.26 -16.38 -19.17
C ALA A 74 -1.04 -15.19 -18.59
N ALA A 75 -1.03 -15.02 -17.26
CA ALA A 75 -1.69 -13.89 -16.58
C ALA A 75 -1.07 -12.52 -16.93
N VAL A 76 0.26 -12.48 -17.13
CA VAL A 76 0.95 -11.27 -17.63
C VAL A 76 0.54 -10.97 -19.07
N GLN A 77 0.51 -11.98 -19.93
CA GLN A 77 0.15 -11.82 -21.34
C GLN A 77 -1.32 -11.42 -21.53
N SER A 78 -2.22 -11.91 -20.68
CA SER A 78 -3.64 -11.54 -20.70
C SER A 78 -3.88 -10.13 -20.11
N GLY A 79 -2.92 -9.58 -19.38
CA GLY A 79 -3.06 -8.30 -18.67
C GLY A 79 -3.78 -8.42 -17.32
N GLU A 80 -4.08 -9.63 -16.85
CA GLU A 80 -4.66 -9.88 -15.53
C GLU A 80 -3.67 -9.59 -14.40
N LEU A 81 -2.37 -9.69 -14.69
CA LEU A 81 -1.28 -9.46 -13.75
C LEU A 81 -0.27 -8.48 -14.34
N THR A 82 0.21 -7.56 -13.52
CA THR A 82 1.34 -6.68 -13.87
C THR A 82 2.52 -7.03 -12.97
N LEU A 83 3.67 -7.35 -13.57
CA LEU A 83 4.93 -7.51 -12.84
C LEU A 83 5.63 -6.16 -12.68
N TYR A 84 6.14 -5.90 -11.48
CA TYR A 84 7.09 -4.80 -11.25
C TYR A 84 8.51 -5.23 -11.58
N ASP A 85 8.87 -6.45 -11.17
CA ASP A 85 10.11 -7.15 -11.53
C ASP A 85 9.83 -8.67 -11.61
N GLU A 86 10.86 -9.48 -11.83
CA GLU A 86 10.72 -10.94 -11.97
C GLU A 86 10.13 -11.65 -10.74
N LYS A 87 10.16 -11.02 -9.56
CA LYS A 87 9.78 -11.63 -8.28
C LYS A 87 8.62 -10.93 -7.59
N THR A 88 8.17 -9.79 -8.12
CA THR A 88 7.13 -8.97 -7.48
C THR A 88 6.09 -8.50 -8.48
N MET A 89 4.83 -8.63 -8.06
CA MET A 89 3.65 -8.15 -8.75
C MET A 89 3.36 -6.71 -8.31
N LEU A 90 2.95 -5.87 -9.25
CA LEU A 90 2.36 -4.56 -8.99
C LEU A 90 0.85 -4.73 -8.85
N LEU A 91 0.30 -4.45 -7.67
CA LEU A 91 -1.16 -4.47 -7.46
C LEU A 91 -1.80 -3.15 -7.83
N HIS A 92 -1.25 -2.05 -7.29
CA HIS A 92 -1.77 -0.70 -7.50
C HIS A 92 -0.64 0.32 -7.46
N ALA A 93 -0.85 1.41 -8.19
CA ALA A 93 0.02 2.59 -8.16
C ALA A 93 -0.83 3.84 -7.88
N PHE A 94 -0.43 4.62 -6.89
CA PHE A 94 -1.12 5.85 -6.49
C PHE A 94 -0.20 7.05 -6.76
N PRO A 95 -0.63 8.04 -7.55
CA PRO A 95 0.09 9.30 -7.65
C PRO A 95 0.26 9.95 -6.29
N TYR A 96 1.42 10.55 -6.03
CA TYR A 96 1.65 11.38 -4.85
C TYR A 96 2.35 12.67 -5.24
N ARG A 97 2.18 13.71 -4.41
CA ARG A 97 2.84 15.00 -4.60
C ARG A 97 3.08 15.69 -3.27
N TYR A 98 4.01 16.64 -3.28
CA TYR A 98 4.13 17.62 -2.22
C TYR A 98 3.32 18.87 -2.60
N ASP A 99 2.44 19.30 -1.70
CA ASP A 99 1.68 20.53 -1.86
C ASP A 99 1.66 21.29 -0.52
N ASN A 100 2.08 22.55 -0.52
CA ASN A 100 2.17 23.40 0.68
C ASN A 100 2.86 22.73 1.90
N GLY A 101 3.94 21.98 1.65
CA GLY A 101 4.70 21.28 2.69
C GLY A 101 4.05 19.99 3.20
N LYS A 102 2.90 19.59 2.66
CA LYS A 102 2.23 18.32 2.94
C LYS A 102 2.53 17.30 1.87
N LEU A 103 2.73 16.05 2.28
CA LEU A 103 2.78 14.91 1.38
C LEU A 103 1.35 14.42 1.15
N LEU A 104 0.88 14.45 -0.09
CA LEU A 104 -0.47 14.04 -0.45
C LEU A 104 -0.41 12.87 -1.45
N TYR A 105 -1.38 11.96 -1.38
CA TYR A 105 -1.58 10.93 -2.40
C TYR A 105 -3.00 10.96 -2.95
N ASP A 106 -3.13 10.59 -4.22
CA ASP A 106 -4.41 10.46 -4.90
C ASP A 106 -5.04 9.13 -4.52
N THR A 107 -6.20 9.19 -3.88
CA THR A 107 -6.96 8.01 -3.44
C THR A 107 -7.63 7.26 -4.60
N GLY A 108 -7.75 7.88 -5.79
CA GLY A 108 -8.47 7.33 -6.93
C GLY A 108 -9.99 7.31 -6.79
N PHE A 109 -10.55 7.72 -5.64
CA PHE A 109 -12.00 7.75 -5.39
C PHE A 109 -12.62 9.09 -5.76
N GLY A 110 -12.49 9.50 -7.02
CA GLY A 110 -13.28 10.60 -7.58
C GLY A 110 -14.70 10.13 -7.88
N GLY A 111 -15.67 10.49 -7.05
CA GLY A 111 -17.08 10.20 -7.30
C GLY A 111 -17.49 10.69 -8.69
N SER A 112 -18.16 9.84 -9.48
CA SER A 112 -18.72 10.19 -10.79
C SER A 112 -19.96 11.09 -10.61
N GLY A 113 -19.75 12.30 -10.10
CA GLY A 113 -20.70 13.40 -10.20
C GLY A 113 -20.58 14.03 -11.59
N ALA A 114 -21.69 14.53 -12.14
CA ALA A 114 -21.82 15.01 -13.51
C ALA A 114 -20.99 16.25 -13.91
N GLN A 115 -19.91 16.59 -13.19
CA GLN A 115 -19.10 17.80 -13.41
C GLN A 115 -17.57 17.60 -13.33
N GLY A 116 -17.08 16.39 -13.59
CA GLY A 116 -15.64 16.14 -13.74
C GLY A 116 -15.08 15.35 -12.56
N GLN A 117 -14.08 14.54 -12.89
CA GLN A 117 -13.40 13.63 -11.98
C GLN A 117 -12.50 14.47 -11.06
N GLU A 118 -12.98 14.83 -9.87
CA GLU A 118 -12.12 15.43 -8.85
C GLU A 118 -11.32 14.31 -8.18
N ASN A 119 -10.01 14.28 -8.41
CA ASN A 119 -9.10 13.41 -7.68
C ASN A 119 -9.10 13.79 -6.20
N PHE A 120 -9.42 12.86 -5.31
CA PHE A 120 -9.38 13.09 -3.86
C PHE A 120 -7.96 12.84 -3.36
N TRP A 121 -7.29 13.94 -3.00
CA TRP A 121 -5.96 13.92 -2.39
C TRP A 121 -6.06 13.81 -0.87
N GLU A 122 -5.40 12.82 -0.29
CA GLU A 122 -5.31 12.63 1.16
C GLU A 122 -3.88 12.81 1.66
N GLU A 123 -3.75 13.26 2.91
CA GLU A 123 -2.45 13.49 3.54
C GLU A 123 -1.80 12.19 4.02
N ILE A 124 -0.52 12.02 3.69
CA ILE A 124 0.37 11.02 4.29
C ILE A 124 1.09 11.69 5.45
N ILE A 125 0.86 11.19 6.65
CA ILE A 125 1.44 11.77 7.87
C ILE A 125 2.82 11.17 8.07
N GLN A 126 3.83 12.02 8.25
CA GLN A 126 5.18 11.61 8.64
C GLN A 126 5.40 11.91 10.11
N GLU A 127 5.61 10.88 10.93
CA GLU A 127 5.77 11.01 12.38
C GLU A 127 6.79 10.01 12.90
N ASN A 128 7.77 10.47 13.68
CA ASN A 128 8.79 9.63 14.33
C ASN A 128 9.52 8.66 13.37
N GLY A 129 9.80 9.09 12.14
CA GLY A 129 10.46 8.25 11.13
C GLY A 129 9.57 7.20 10.46
N MET A 130 8.27 7.17 10.80
CA MET A 130 7.25 6.33 10.16
C MET A 130 6.35 7.16 9.24
N LEU A 131 5.70 6.48 8.30
CA LEU A 131 4.62 7.07 7.49
C LEU A 131 3.28 6.46 7.90
N GLN A 132 2.25 7.28 8.05
CA GLN A 132 0.86 6.84 8.11
C GLN A 132 0.23 7.09 6.74
N TRP A 133 -0.15 6.01 6.06
CA TRP A 133 -0.72 6.04 4.72
C TRP A 133 -1.93 5.11 4.68
N MET A 134 -3.09 5.62 4.27
CA MET A 134 -4.38 4.90 4.34
C MET A 134 -4.65 4.34 5.76
N ARG A 135 -4.70 3.01 5.88
CA ARG A 135 -4.85 2.29 7.15
C ARG A 135 -3.54 1.66 7.62
N TYR A 136 -2.39 2.11 7.12
CA TYR A 136 -1.08 1.51 7.39
C TYR A 136 -0.17 2.47 8.15
N ARG A 137 0.59 1.92 9.10
CA ARG A 137 1.85 2.52 9.55
C ARG A 137 3.00 1.81 8.87
N LEU A 138 3.89 2.57 8.28
CA LEU A 138 4.99 2.10 7.46
C LEU A 138 6.33 2.45 8.09
N GLN A 139 7.27 1.51 8.03
CA GLN A 139 8.66 1.71 8.42
C GLN A 139 9.56 1.48 7.20
N LYS A 140 10.52 2.39 7.00
CA LYS A 140 11.48 2.28 5.89
C LYS A 140 12.41 1.09 6.10
N VAL A 141 12.73 0.40 4.99
CA VAL A 141 13.68 -0.74 4.95
C VAL A 141 15.01 -0.32 4.35
#